data_AF-A0AAE0LS18-F1
#
_entry.id   AF-A0AAE0LS18-F1
#
_cell.length_a   1.000
_cell.length_b   1.000
_cell.length_c   1.000
_cell.angle_alpha   90.00
_cell.angle_beta   90.00
_cell.angle_gamma   90.00
#
_symmetry.space_group_name_H-M   'P 1'
#
loop_
_entity.id
_entity.type
_entity.pdbx_description
1 polymer ?
#
loop_
_entity_poly.entity_id
_entity_poly.type
_entity_poly.pdbx_seq_one_letter_code
_entity_poly.pdbx_strand_id
1 'polypeptide(L)'
;MAAGEPILYSLYVYAPNKGAPIFFTIAFAISAIFHIWQCYRYKAFKLIGLHPVCAVLFTVGYALREYGALDNYLYSTTTKTPLIIFIVSQIFIYICPPLLELANYHVLARVFYYVPYCSPLPPGRVLAIFGGSMVAVELLNSLGVSFAANPASSPEQQTLGSHLTIAAVALQLAIILIFFILAGLFHRRLSKASIHAQPVKAMLTTLYTSMALIFARCVYRLVEHAGNTKVELTSLAALRSLSPLLRHEAFFYVFEASLMLLNSALWNVWHPGRFLPHDNLTYLARDGSGEVRREETPDGRTLAAKVGNVVTLGALFRRKELPEGFLELDRYSERGESRRGVLEGGA
;
A
#
# COMPACT_ATOMS: atom_id res chain seq x y z
N MET A 1 -20.73 21.40 -21.50
CA MET A 1 -19.30 21.35 -21.91
C MET A 1 -18.99 19.93 -22.33
N ALA A 2 -18.24 19.75 -23.42
CA ALA A 2 -17.90 18.40 -23.87
C ALA A 2 -16.92 17.75 -22.88
N ALA A 3 -17.01 16.43 -22.71
CA ALA A 3 -16.09 15.71 -21.84
C ALA A 3 -14.64 15.91 -22.32
N GLY A 4 -13.74 16.27 -21.40
CA GLY A 4 -12.32 16.44 -21.69
C GLY A 4 -11.91 17.79 -22.29
N GLU A 5 -12.81 18.77 -22.39
CA GLU A 5 -12.43 20.14 -22.74
C GLU A 5 -11.76 20.86 -21.56
N PRO A 6 -10.53 21.37 -21.72
CA PRO A 6 -9.86 22.07 -20.65
C PRO A 6 -10.47 23.45 -20.40
N ILE A 7 -10.48 23.86 -19.13
CA ILE A 7 -10.97 25.15 -18.67
C ILE A 7 -9.79 25.93 -18.08
N LEU A 8 -9.62 27.17 -18.52
CA LEU A 8 -8.58 28.06 -18.00
C LEU A 8 -8.75 28.26 -16.49
N TYR A 9 -7.62 28.27 -15.78
CA TYR A 9 -7.56 28.38 -14.32
C TYR A 9 -8.22 27.23 -13.55
N SER A 10 -8.75 26.19 -14.19
CA SER A 10 -9.28 25.03 -13.45
C SER A 10 -8.15 24.24 -12.79
N LEU A 11 -8.24 24.06 -11.47
CA LEU A 11 -7.30 23.22 -10.70
C LEU A 11 -7.33 21.75 -11.13
N TYR A 12 -8.44 21.30 -11.72
CA TYR A 12 -8.62 19.94 -12.23
C TYR A 12 -8.36 19.85 -13.75
N VAL A 13 -7.92 20.91 -14.41
CA VAL A 13 -7.82 21.05 -15.88
C VAL A 13 -9.17 21.11 -16.60
N TYR A 14 -10.18 20.36 -16.15
CA TYR A 14 -11.53 20.29 -16.71
C TYR A 14 -12.59 20.81 -15.72
N ALA A 15 -13.87 20.82 -16.11
CA ALA A 15 -14.99 20.96 -15.17
C ALA A 15 -15.23 19.61 -14.47
N PRO A 16 -14.97 19.50 -13.16
CA PRO A 16 -15.15 18.25 -12.41
C PRO A 16 -16.63 17.83 -12.35
N ASN A 17 -16.85 16.52 -12.32
CA ASN A 17 -18.17 15.92 -12.16
C ASN A 17 -18.73 16.18 -10.75
N LYS A 18 -19.98 16.63 -10.67
CA LYS A 18 -20.63 16.95 -9.38
C LYS A 18 -21.11 15.71 -8.61
N GLY A 19 -21.49 14.63 -9.30
CA GLY A 19 -22.10 13.43 -8.69
C GLY A 19 -21.11 12.32 -8.31
N ALA A 20 -20.07 12.11 -9.11
CA ALA A 20 -19.06 11.09 -8.85
C ALA A 20 -18.36 11.23 -7.48
N PRO A 21 -17.89 12.41 -7.04
CA PRO A 21 -17.26 12.52 -5.73
C PRO A 21 -18.23 12.22 -4.59
N ILE A 22 -19.52 12.59 -4.71
CA ILE A 22 -20.58 12.24 -3.74
C ILE A 22 -20.68 10.72 -3.59
N PHE A 23 -20.76 10.01 -4.71
CA PHE A 23 -20.82 8.54 -4.71
C PHE A 23 -19.62 7.93 -3.99
N PHE A 24 -18.40 8.35 -4.33
CA PHE A 24 -17.19 7.81 -3.69
C PHE A 24 -17.10 8.18 -2.21
N THR A 25 -17.49 9.40 -1.82
CA THR A 25 -17.59 9.81 -0.41
C THR A 25 -18.49 8.86 0.37
N ILE A 26 -19.71 8.61 -0.11
CA ILE A 26 -20.67 7.73 0.56
C ILE A 26 -20.14 6.28 0.60
N ALA A 27 -19.59 5.79 -0.51
CA ALA A 27 -19.08 4.42 -0.60
C ALA A 27 -17.91 4.17 0.35
N PHE A 28 -16.95 5.10 0.42
CA PHE A 28 -15.85 5.02 1.37
C PHE A 28 -16.29 5.25 2.82
N ALA A 29 -17.31 6.08 3.07
CA ALA A 29 -17.86 6.27 4.42
C ALA A 29 -18.50 4.97 4.94
N ILE A 30 -19.29 4.29 4.10
CA ILE A 30 -19.86 2.98 4.40
C ILE A 30 -18.73 1.98 4.67
N SER A 31 -17.71 1.95 3.80
CA SER A 31 -16.55 1.09 3.97
C SER A 31 -15.81 1.37 5.30
N ALA A 32 -15.64 2.64 5.67
CA ALA A 32 -14.99 3.06 6.91
C ALA A 32 -15.76 2.57 8.13
N ILE A 33 -17.09 2.72 8.15
CA ILE A 33 -17.94 2.22 9.23
C ILE A 33 -17.76 0.71 9.41
N PHE A 34 -17.77 -0.05 8.31
CA PHE A 34 -17.55 -1.50 8.35
C PHE A 34 -16.15 -1.85 8.86
N HIS A 35 -15.08 -1.25 8.33
CA HIS A 35 -13.71 -1.51 8.79
C HIS A 35 -13.52 -1.20 10.27
N ILE A 36 -14.08 -0.09 10.75
CA ILE A 36 -14.01 0.30 12.16
C ILE A 36 -14.76 -0.72 13.02
N TRP A 37 -16.00 -1.05 12.66
CA TRP A 37 -16.79 -2.05 13.37
C TRP A 37 -16.11 -3.42 13.41
N GLN A 38 -15.55 -3.88 12.28
CA GLN A 38 -14.82 -5.14 12.18
C GLN A 38 -13.55 -5.13 13.05
N CYS A 39 -12.80 -4.04 13.04
CA CYS A 39 -11.64 -3.86 13.90
C CYS A 39 -11.99 -4.01 15.39
N TYR A 40 -13.11 -3.43 15.84
CA TYR A 40 -13.60 -3.63 17.20
C TYR A 40 -14.08 -5.07 17.46
N ARG A 41 -14.90 -5.61 16.55
CA ARG A 41 -15.52 -6.94 16.69
C ARG A 41 -14.51 -8.09 16.71
N TYR A 42 -13.44 -7.99 15.91
CA TYR A 42 -12.38 -8.99 15.80
C TYR A 42 -11.12 -8.62 16.60
N LYS A 43 -11.14 -7.50 17.35
CA LYS A 43 -9.97 -6.94 18.06
C LYS A 43 -8.76 -6.81 17.12
N ALA A 44 -8.98 -6.43 15.87
CA ALA A 44 -7.98 -6.52 14.80
C ALA A 44 -7.30 -5.20 14.46
N PHE A 45 -7.42 -4.16 15.29
CA PHE A 45 -6.78 -2.85 15.07
C PHE A 45 -5.26 -2.95 14.85
N LYS A 46 -4.58 -3.86 15.55
CA LYS A 46 -3.14 -4.10 15.33
C LYS A 46 -2.85 -4.76 13.98
N LEU A 47 -3.79 -5.55 13.45
CA LEU A 47 -3.61 -6.32 12.22
C LEU A 47 -3.93 -5.50 10.97
N ILE A 48 -5.06 -4.79 10.97
CA ILE A 48 -5.59 -4.06 9.80
C ILE A 48 -5.91 -2.60 10.07
N GLY A 49 -5.43 -1.99 11.17
CA GLY A 49 -5.79 -0.62 11.55
C GLY A 49 -5.52 0.45 10.47
N LEU A 50 -4.65 0.20 9.51
CA LEU A 50 -4.43 1.08 8.35
C LEU A 50 -5.64 1.14 7.40
N HIS A 51 -6.42 0.07 7.26
CA HIS A 51 -7.61 0.04 6.39
C HIS A 51 -8.71 1.03 6.81
N PRO A 52 -9.19 1.06 8.08
CA PRO A 52 -10.15 2.07 8.50
C PRO A 52 -9.58 3.49 8.42
N VAL A 53 -8.29 3.69 8.71
CA VAL A 53 -7.64 5.00 8.54
C VAL A 53 -7.72 5.45 7.08
N CYS A 54 -7.33 4.60 6.13
CA CYS A 54 -7.41 4.91 4.71
C CYS A 54 -8.86 5.13 4.24
N ALA A 55 -9.82 4.35 4.73
CA ALA A 55 -11.23 4.52 4.38
C ALA A 55 -11.78 5.88 4.85
N VAL A 56 -11.40 6.33 6.06
CA VAL A 56 -11.74 7.68 6.55
C VAL A 56 -11.06 8.76 5.71
N LEU A 57 -9.77 8.61 5.42
CA LEU A 57 -9.03 9.57 4.59
C LEU A 57 -9.63 9.67 3.18
N PHE A 58 -9.99 8.56 2.54
CA PHE A 58 -10.70 8.59 1.27
C PHE A 58 -12.04 9.31 1.38
N THR A 59 -12.82 9.03 2.42
CA THR A 59 -14.11 9.70 2.66
C THR A 59 -13.94 11.21 2.70
N VAL A 60 -12.98 11.69 3.50
CA VAL A 60 -12.68 13.14 3.61
C VAL A 60 -12.13 13.68 2.29
N GLY A 61 -11.22 12.95 1.64
CA GLY A 61 -10.62 13.36 0.37
C GLY A 61 -11.64 13.56 -0.75
N TYR A 62 -12.60 12.64 -0.89
CA TYR A 62 -13.69 12.77 -1.87
C TYR A 62 -14.74 13.81 -1.47
N ALA A 63 -15.01 14.01 -0.17
CA ALA A 63 -15.88 15.10 0.29
C ALA A 63 -15.28 16.48 -0.02
N LEU A 64 -13.96 16.63 0.15
CA LEU A 64 -13.25 17.85 -0.25
C LEU A 64 -13.19 18.01 -1.78
N ARG A 65 -13.13 16.90 -2.53
CA ARG A 65 -13.24 16.93 -4.00
C ARG A 65 -14.63 17.40 -4.43
N GLU A 66 -15.69 16.96 -3.75
CA GLU A 66 -17.07 17.42 -3.99
C GLU A 66 -17.19 18.93 -3.81
N TYR A 67 -16.62 19.49 -2.73
CA TYR A 67 -16.57 20.95 -2.54
C TYR A 67 -15.97 21.65 -3.76
N GLY A 68 -14.85 21.12 -4.28
CA GLY A 68 -14.23 21.63 -5.51
C GLY A 68 -15.15 21.50 -6.73
N ALA A 69 -15.92 20.42 -6.83
CA ALA A 69 -16.85 20.20 -7.93
C ALA A 69 -18.09 21.12 -7.91
N LEU A 70 -18.48 21.60 -6.73
CA LEU A 70 -19.55 22.58 -6.54
C LEU A 70 -19.07 24.01 -6.82
N ASP A 71 -18.56 24.23 -8.03
CA ASP A 71 -18.16 25.54 -8.59
C ASP A 71 -16.96 26.21 -7.87
N ASN A 72 -16.24 25.49 -7.00
CA ASN A 72 -15.02 25.94 -6.32
C ASN A 72 -13.74 25.33 -6.90
N TYR A 73 -13.64 25.21 -8.23
CA TYR A 73 -12.49 24.59 -8.90
C TYR A 73 -11.57 25.57 -9.64
N LEU A 74 -11.92 26.86 -9.68
CA LEU A 74 -11.11 27.88 -10.35
C LEU A 74 -10.04 28.44 -9.40
N TYR A 75 -8.81 28.50 -9.90
CA TYR A 75 -7.69 29.16 -9.24
C TYR A 75 -7.89 30.68 -9.23
N SER A 76 -7.69 31.30 -8.07
CA SER A 76 -7.72 32.74 -7.88
C SER A 76 -6.48 33.20 -7.11
N THR A 77 -5.95 34.38 -7.46
CA THR A 77 -4.86 35.01 -6.72
C THR A 77 -5.34 35.59 -5.39
N THR A 78 -6.58 36.06 -5.34
CA THR A 78 -7.19 36.70 -4.16
C THR A 78 -7.74 35.70 -3.14
N THR A 79 -8.36 34.62 -3.61
CA THR A 79 -8.98 33.61 -2.73
C THR A 79 -8.23 32.28 -2.85
N LYS A 80 -7.50 31.90 -1.80
CA LYS A 80 -6.69 30.67 -1.78
C LYS A 80 -7.46 29.42 -1.34
N THR A 81 -8.67 29.56 -0.82
CA THR A 81 -9.49 28.45 -0.29
C THR A 81 -9.69 27.30 -1.30
N PRO A 82 -10.07 27.55 -2.57
CA PRO A 82 -10.18 26.47 -3.57
C PRO A 82 -8.89 25.67 -3.77
N LEU A 83 -7.75 26.37 -3.81
CA LEU A 83 -6.44 25.74 -3.96
C LEU A 83 -6.09 24.87 -2.75
N ILE A 84 -6.28 25.39 -1.54
CA ILE A 84 -5.97 24.65 -0.30
C ILE A 84 -6.83 23.39 -0.22
N ILE A 85 -8.14 23.50 -0.47
CA ILE A 85 -9.06 22.35 -0.43
C ILE A 85 -8.70 21.32 -1.50
N PHE A 86 -8.36 21.77 -2.71
CA PHE A 86 -7.86 20.89 -3.77
C PHE A 86 -6.61 20.12 -3.30
N ILE A 87 -5.60 20.82 -2.76
CA ILE A 87 -4.35 20.19 -2.29
C ILE A 87 -4.65 19.15 -1.20
N VAL A 88 -5.44 19.51 -0.18
CA VAL A 88 -5.78 18.58 0.92
C VAL A 88 -6.57 17.38 0.41
N SER A 89 -7.51 17.59 -0.53
CA SER A 89 -8.23 16.50 -1.21
C SER A 89 -7.26 15.55 -1.91
N GLN A 90 -6.33 16.06 -2.71
CA GLN A 90 -5.33 15.24 -3.41
C GLN A 90 -4.45 14.47 -2.43
N ILE A 91 -4.00 15.10 -1.34
CA ILE A 91 -3.17 14.44 -0.31
C ILE A 91 -3.92 13.26 0.31
N PHE A 92 -5.16 13.46 0.75
CA PHE A 92 -5.94 12.39 1.38
C PHE A 92 -6.27 11.24 0.44
N ILE A 93 -6.52 11.51 -0.84
CA ILE A 93 -6.77 10.46 -1.83
C ILE A 93 -5.47 9.69 -2.13
N TYR A 94 -4.34 10.39 -2.31
CA TYR A 94 -3.12 9.76 -2.81
C TYR A 94 -2.20 9.15 -1.76
N ILE A 95 -2.33 9.53 -0.49
CA ILE A 95 -1.59 8.89 0.60
C ILE A 95 -2.10 7.47 0.93
N CYS A 96 -3.36 7.18 0.59
CA CYS A 96 -4.02 5.93 0.98
C CYS A 96 -3.45 4.67 0.29
N PRO A 97 -3.21 4.64 -1.05
CA PRO A 97 -2.75 3.43 -1.70
C PRO A 97 -1.40 2.89 -1.16
N PRO A 98 -0.36 3.73 -0.94
CA PRO A 98 0.88 3.27 -0.29
C PRO A 98 0.65 2.74 1.13
N LEU A 99 -0.25 3.35 1.91
CA LEU A 99 -0.60 2.87 3.25
C LEU A 99 -1.33 1.51 3.21
N LEU A 100 -2.22 1.30 2.23
CA LEU A 100 -2.89 0.02 2.01
C LEU A 100 -1.90 -1.07 1.56
N GLU A 101 -0.89 -0.69 0.79
CA GLU A 101 0.21 -1.57 0.43
C GLU A 101 1.03 -1.99 1.66
N LEU A 102 1.37 -1.04 2.54
CA LEU A 102 2.00 -1.34 3.83
C LEU A 102 1.12 -2.26 4.69
N ALA A 103 -0.20 -2.08 4.66
CA ALA A 103 -1.14 -2.97 5.34
C ALA A 103 -1.07 -4.41 4.78
N ASN A 104 -0.97 -4.57 3.46
CA ASN A 104 -0.77 -5.88 2.83
C ASN A 104 0.55 -6.54 3.26
N TYR A 105 1.64 -5.76 3.38
CA TYR A 105 2.93 -6.25 3.89
C TYR A 105 2.82 -6.74 5.32
N HIS A 106 2.06 -6.03 6.15
CA HIS A 106 1.77 -6.44 7.51
C HIS A 106 0.97 -7.74 7.58
N VAL A 107 -0.08 -7.88 6.75
CA VAL A 107 -0.87 -9.11 6.70
C VAL A 107 -0.03 -10.28 6.16
N LEU A 108 0.82 -10.07 5.14
CA LEU A 108 1.74 -11.11 4.66
C LEU A 108 2.69 -11.58 5.76
N ALA A 109 3.29 -10.65 6.51
CA ALA A 109 4.13 -10.99 7.65
C ALA A 109 3.37 -11.81 8.70
N ARG A 110 2.09 -11.49 8.94
CA ARG A 110 1.23 -12.25 9.86
C ARG A 110 0.91 -13.65 9.36
N VAL A 111 0.71 -13.83 8.05
CA VAL A 111 0.61 -15.16 7.43
C VAL A 111 1.91 -15.96 7.62
N PHE A 112 3.07 -15.31 7.50
CA PHE A 112 4.36 -15.96 7.75
C PHE A 112 4.57 -16.31 9.23
N TYR A 113 4.06 -15.51 10.18
CA TYR A 113 4.05 -15.90 11.60
C TYR A 113 3.17 -17.13 11.85
N TYR A 114 2.06 -17.24 11.12
CA TYR A 114 1.14 -18.36 11.27
C TYR A 114 1.70 -19.66 10.66
N VAL A 115 2.45 -19.59 9.56
CA VAL A 115 3.08 -20.76 8.92
C VAL A 115 4.59 -20.54 8.72
N PRO A 116 5.39 -20.55 9.80
CA PRO A 116 6.79 -20.11 9.76
C PRO A 116 7.69 -21.02 8.93
N TYR A 117 7.47 -22.34 8.92
CA TYR A 117 8.33 -23.31 8.21
C TYR A 117 8.24 -23.23 6.67
N CYS A 118 7.16 -22.64 6.13
CA CYS A 118 7.05 -22.37 4.69
C CYS A 118 7.55 -20.97 4.32
N SER A 119 7.85 -20.12 5.30
CA SER A 119 8.20 -18.72 5.05
C SER A 119 9.54 -18.58 4.31
N PRO A 120 9.61 -17.87 3.16
CA PRO A 120 10.88 -17.59 2.48
C PRO A 120 11.72 -16.55 3.22
N LEU A 121 11.09 -15.67 4.00
CA LEU A 121 11.74 -14.61 4.76
C LEU A 121 11.21 -14.59 6.19
N PRO A 122 12.04 -14.25 7.19
CA PRO A 122 11.54 -14.04 8.54
C PRO A 122 10.48 -12.93 8.56
N PRO A 123 9.30 -13.14 9.18
CA PRO A 123 8.18 -12.20 9.19
C PRO A 123 8.57 -10.77 9.62
N GLY A 124 9.41 -10.65 10.65
CA GLY A 124 9.90 -9.36 11.13
C GLY A 124 10.81 -8.63 10.13
N ARG A 125 11.46 -9.36 9.19
CA ARG A 125 12.22 -8.74 8.10
C ARG A 125 11.32 -8.27 6.96
N VAL A 126 10.18 -8.93 6.72
CA VAL A 126 9.24 -8.51 5.67
C VAL A 126 8.78 -7.08 5.93
N LEU A 127 8.31 -6.78 7.14
CA LEU A 127 7.89 -5.43 7.50
C LEU A 127 9.01 -4.39 7.42
N ALA A 128 10.20 -4.73 7.92
CA ALA A 128 11.34 -3.81 7.89
C ALA A 128 11.79 -3.50 6.46
N ILE A 129 11.90 -4.52 5.61
CA ILE A 129 12.35 -4.38 4.22
C ILE A 129 11.30 -3.64 3.41
N PHE A 130 10.08 -4.18 3.32
CA PHE A 130 9.05 -3.60 2.46
C PHE A 130 8.54 -2.26 2.99
N GLY A 131 8.39 -2.13 4.32
CA GLY A 131 8.03 -0.86 4.94
C GLY A 131 9.13 0.19 4.80
N GLY A 132 10.40 -0.18 4.96
CA GLY A 132 11.52 0.72 4.72
C GLY A 132 11.62 1.15 3.26
N SER A 133 11.43 0.23 2.31
CA SER A 133 11.37 0.54 0.88
C SER A 133 10.20 1.48 0.54
N MET A 134 9.02 1.27 1.13
CA MET A 134 7.87 2.15 0.96
C MET A 134 8.16 3.57 1.48
N VAL A 135 8.78 3.72 2.66
CA VAL A 135 9.19 5.04 3.16
C VAL A 135 10.16 5.72 2.20
N ALA A 136 11.14 4.99 1.66
CA ALA A 136 12.07 5.54 0.68
C ALA A 136 11.37 6.00 -0.61
N VAL A 137 10.43 5.20 -1.12
CA VAL A 137 9.63 5.56 -2.31
C VAL A 137 8.78 6.80 -2.05
N GLU A 138 8.05 6.85 -0.94
CA GLU A 138 7.18 7.99 -0.62
C GLU A 138 7.97 9.28 -0.36
N LEU A 139 9.19 9.19 0.18
CA LEU A 139 10.09 10.35 0.28
C LEU A 139 10.51 10.86 -1.09
N LEU A 140 10.93 9.98 -2.00
CA LEU A 140 11.27 10.35 -3.37
C LEU A 140 10.07 10.98 -4.11
N ASN A 141 8.89 10.38 -3.95
CA ASN A 141 7.65 10.87 -4.54
C ASN A 141 7.26 12.25 -3.99
N SER A 142 7.30 12.44 -2.67
CA SER A 142 6.96 13.70 -2.01
C SER A 142 7.88 14.84 -2.44
N LEU A 143 9.19 14.57 -2.52
CA LEU A 143 10.18 15.53 -3.04
C LEU A 143 9.92 15.82 -4.52
N GLY A 144 9.65 14.78 -5.31
CA GLY A 144 9.36 14.89 -6.74
C GLY A 144 8.17 15.81 -7.02
N VAL A 145 7.04 15.55 -6.37
CA VAL A 145 5.81 16.36 -6.49
C VAL A 145 6.04 17.78 -5.99
N SER A 146 6.75 17.97 -4.87
CA SER A 146 7.05 19.29 -4.31
C SER A 146 7.84 20.16 -5.28
N PHE A 147 8.90 19.63 -5.89
CA PHE A 147 9.68 20.38 -6.87
C PHE A 147 8.95 20.60 -8.19
N ALA A 148 8.20 19.61 -8.67
CA ALA A 148 7.46 19.72 -9.93
C ALA A 148 6.29 20.72 -9.84
N ALA A 149 5.62 20.81 -8.70
CA ALA A 149 4.44 21.66 -8.51
C ALA A 149 4.77 23.07 -7.99
N ASN A 150 6.01 23.35 -7.58
CA ASN A 150 6.38 24.64 -7.00
C ASN A 150 6.75 25.67 -8.08
N PRO A 151 5.98 26.76 -8.25
CA PRO A 151 6.28 27.81 -9.23
C PRO A 151 7.58 28.57 -8.92
N ALA A 152 8.06 28.53 -7.67
CA ALA A 152 9.33 29.15 -7.28
C ALA A 152 10.56 28.27 -7.57
N SER A 153 10.38 27.01 -7.97
CA SER A 153 11.48 26.12 -8.35
C SER A 153 12.00 26.45 -9.76
N SER A 154 13.31 26.33 -9.97
CA SER A 154 13.92 26.55 -11.29
C SER A 154 13.42 25.52 -12.33
N PRO A 155 13.54 25.79 -13.64
CA PRO A 155 13.15 24.83 -14.68
C PRO A 155 13.85 23.47 -14.53
N GLU A 156 15.12 23.46 -14.12
CA GLU A 156 15.90 22.26 -13.84
C GLU A 156 15.35 21.50 -12.63
N GLN A 157 14.99 22.22 -11.56
CA GLN A 157 14.39 21.62 -10.37
C GLN A 157 13.02 21.02 -10.64
N GLN A 158 12.16 21.69 -11.42
CA GLN A 158 10.86 21.16 -11.82
C GLN A 158 11.01 19.89 -12.67
N THR A 159 11.97 19.88 -13.60
CA THR A 159 12.29 18.70 -14.42
C THR A 159 12.80 17.55 -13.56
N LEU A 160 13.71 17.83 -12.62
CA LEU A 160 14.17 16.86 -11.63
C LEU A 160 13.00 16.31 -10.82
N GLY A 161 12.07 17.16 -10.38
CA GLY A 161 10.86 16.76 -9.65
C GLY A 161 10.00 15.77 -10.43
N SER A 162 9.79 16.02 -11.73
CA SER A 162 9.09 15.10 -12.62
C SER A 162 9.81 13.74 -12.72
N HIS A 163 11.13 13.73 -12.88
CA HIS A 163 11.92 12.50 -12.94
C HIS A 163 11.90 11.71 -11.62
N LEU A 164 11.99 12.40 -10.49
CA LEU A 164 11.89 11.78 -9.16
C LEU A 164 10.52 11.11 -8.95
N THR A 165 9.44 11.76 -9.38
CA THR A 165 8.08 11.22 -9.30
C THR A 165 7.97 9.92 -10.14
N ILE A 166 8.44 9.95 -11.39
CA ILE A 166 8.44 8.77 -12.27
C ILE A 166 9.29 7.64 -11.66
N ALA A 167 10.48 7.95 -11.17
CA ALA A 167 11.38 6.99 -10.54
C ALA A 167 10.75 6.34 -9.29
N ALA A 168 10.07 7.13 -8.46
CA ALA A 168 9.38 6.64 -7.27
C ALA A 168 8.27 5.65 -7.65
N VAL A 169 7.40 5.99 -8.62
CA VAL A 169 6.32 5.11 -9.08
C VAL A 169 6.87 3.84 -9.74
N ALA A 170 7.94 3.94 -10.52
CA ALA A 170 8.59 2.77 -11.13
C ALA A 170 9.20 1.84 -10.07
N LEU A 171 9.84 2.40 -9.04
CA LEU A 171 10.36 1.64 -7.91
C LEU A 171 9.23 0.96 -7.12
N GLN A 172 8.09 1.65 -6.94
CA GLN A 172 6.90 1.05 -6.31
C GLN A 172 6.44 -0.20 -7.06
N LEU A 173 6.33 -0.12 -8.40
CA LEU A 173 5.96 -1.27 -9.22
C LEU A 173 6.95 -2.44 -9.06
N ALA A 174 8.25 -2.15 -9.02
CA ALA A 174 9.27 -3.19 -8.79
C ALA A 174 9.10 -3.87 -7.42
N ILE A 175 8.83 -3.11 -6.37
CA ILE A 175 8.60 -3.65 -5.02
C ILE A 175 7.33 -4.53 -4.99
N ILE A 176 6.25 -4.11 -5.65
CA ILE A 176 5.03 -4.91 -5.78
C ILE A 176 5.31 -6.23 -6.52
N LEU A 177 6.13 -6.22 -7.57
CA LEU A 177 6.55 -7.46 -8.26
C LEU A 177 7.35 -8.39 -7.34
N ILE A 178 8.26 -7.84 -6.53
CA ILE A 178 9.01 -8.61 -5.52
C ILE A 178 8.05 -9.21 -4.48
N PHE A 179 7.01 -8.49 -4.08
CA PHE A 179 5.96 -9.03 -3.21
C PHE A 179 5.27 -10.25 -3.85
N PHE A 180 4.89 -10.16 -5.13
CA PHE A 180 4.26 -11.28 -5.83
C PHE A 180 5.16 -12.50 -5.91
N ILE A 181 6.45 -12.30 -6.18
CA ILE A 181 7.46 -13.36 -6.17
C ILE A 181 7.54 -14.00 -4.78
N LEU A 182 7.64 -13.19 -3.73
CA LEU A 182 7.75 -13.67 -2.35
C LEU A 182 6.51 -14.47 -1.92
N ALA A 183 5.31 -13.94 -2.18
CA ALA A 183 4.05 -14.64 -1.92
C ALA A 183 3.95 -15.94 -2.73
N GLY A 184 4.37 -15.92 -4.00
CA GLY A 184 4.41 -17.10 -4.88
C GLY A 184 5.38 -18.17 -4.38
N LEU A 185 6.57 -17.80 -3.89
CA LEU A 185 7.51 -18.73 -3.27
C LEU A 185 6.91 -19.38 -2.02
N PHE A 186 6.25 -18.59 -1.18
CA PHE A 186 5.54 -19.11 -0.01
C PHE A 186 4.41 -20.09 -0.40
N HIS A 187 3.58 -19.72 -1.39
CA HIS A 187 2.53 -20.59 -1.93
C HIS A 187 3.12 -21.92 -2.43
N ARG A 188 4.20 -21.87 -3.23
CA ARG A 188 4.86 -23.10 -3.72
C ARG A 188 5.40 -23.97 -2.57
N ARG A 189 5.93 -23.37 -1.50
CA ARG A 189 6.40 -24.10 -0.31
C ARG A 189 5.25 -24.74 0.46
N LEU A 190 4.09 -24.08 0.57
CA LEU A 190 2.87 -24.67 1.16
C LEU A 190 2.40 -25.89 0.39
N SER A 191 2.32 -25.80 -0.95
CA SER A 191 1.90 -26.91 -1.80
C SER A 191 2.86 -28.09 -1.71
N LYS A 192 4.18 -27.85 -1.68
CA LYS A 192 5.19 -28.91 -1.50
C LYS A 192 5.09 -29.59 -0.12
N ALA A 193 4.74 -28.83 0.92
CA ALA A 193 4.53 -29.37 2.26
C ALA A 193 3.16 -30.06 2.42
N SER A 194 2.31 -30.07 1.39
CA SER A 194 0.93 -30.59 1.44
C SER A 194 0.06 -29.93 2.51
N ILE A 195 0.29 -28.65 2.79
CA ILE A 195 -0.43 -27.91 3.82
C ILE A 195 -1.63 -27.19 3.20
N HIS A 196 -2.81 -27.70 3.49
CA HIS A 196 -4.08 -27.25 2.90
C HIS A 196 -4.94 -26.47 3.90
N ALA A 197 -4.35 -25.46 4.53
CA ALA A 197 -5.07 -24.62 5.49
C ALA A 197 -5.95 -23.58 4.76
N GLN A 198 -7.27 -23.74 4.86
CA GLN A 198 -8.25 -22.79 4.30
C GLN A 198 -7.99 -21.33 4.70
N PRO A 199 -7.64 -21.01 5.97
CA PRO A 199 -7.36 -19.63 6.34
C PRO A 199 -6.19 -19.01 5.58
N VAL A 200 -5.12 -19.79 5.36
CA VAL A 200 -3.92 -19.35 4.63
C VAL A 200 -4.25 -19.13 3.16
N LYS A 201 -5.02 -20.04 2.55
CA LYS A 201 -5.47 -19.93 1.16
C LYS A 201 -6.34 -18.68 0.94
N ALA A 202 -7.29 -18.43 1.84
CA ALA A 202 -8.14 -17.24 1.78
C ALA A 202 -7.31 -15.95 1.88
N MET A 203 -6.35 -15.90 2.80
CA MET A 203 -5.47 -14.73 2.98
C MET A 203 -4.54 -14.51 1.79
N LEU A 204 -3.91 -15.56 1.25
CA LEU A 204 -3.09 -15.41 0.05
C LEU A 204 -3.90 -14.93 -1.15
N THR A 205 -5.10 -15.47 -1.37
CA THR A 205 -5.98 -15.05 -2.46
C THR A 205 -6.38 -13.58 -2.31
N THR A 206 -6.70 -13.16 -1.09
CA THR A 206 -7.03 -11.76 -0.76
C THR A 206 -5.84 -10.84 -1.00
N LEU A 207 -4.64 -11.24 -0.55
CA LEU A 207 -3.40 -10.48 -0.76
C LEU A 207 -3.06 -10.34 -2.26
N TYR A 208 -3.18 -11.41 -3.04
CA TYR A 208 -2.94 -11.35 -4.49
C TYR A 208 -3.91 -10.39 -5.18
N THR A 209 -5.19 -10.46 -4.84
CA THR A 209 -6.22 -9.59 -5.42
C THR A 209 -6.00 -8.14 -5.03
N SER A 210 -5.74 -7.88 -3.73
CA SER A 210 -5.44 -6.56 -3.19
C SER A 210 -4.23 -5.92 -3.86
N MET A 211 -3.11 -6.65 -3.93
CA MET A 211 -1.89 -6.16 -4.56
C MET A 211 -2.02 -5.99 -6.08
N ALA A 212 -2.85 -6.80 -6.75
CA ALA A 212 -3.10 -6.63 -8.19
C ALA A 212 -3.89 -5.36 -8.49
N LEU A 213 -4.86 -5.00 -7.65
CA LEU A 213 -5.59 -3.73 -7.76
C LEU A 213 -4.66 -2.52 -7.54
N ILE A 214 -3.79 -2.59 -6.52
CA ILE A 214 -2.78 -1.56 -6.27
C ILE A 214 -1.77 -1.49 -7.43
N PHE A 215 -1.32 -2.63 -7.96
CA PHE A 215 -0.43 -2.69 -9.11
C PHE A 215 -1.02 -2.01 -10.35
N ALA A 216 -2.28 -2.32 -10.70
CA ALA A 216 -2.97 -1.70 -11.83
C ALA A 216 -3.07 -0.17 -11.66
N ARG A 217 -3.35 0.30 -10.44
CA ARG A 217 -3.33 1.73 -10.10
C ARG A 217 -1.94 2.35 -10.27
N CYS A 218 -0.88 1.68 -9.80
CA CYS A 218 0.50 2.15 -9.97
C CYS A 218 0.93 2.20 -11.44
N VAL A 219 0.47 1.27 -12.28
CA VAL A 219 0.71 1.31 -13.73
C VAL A 219 0.01 2.52 -14.34
N TYR A 220 -1.26 2.75 -14.00
CA TYR A 220 -1.98 3.96 -14.42
C TYR A 220 -1.21 5.23 -14.05
N ARG A 221 -0.73 5.33 -12.80
CA ARG A 221 0.07 6.47 -12.33
C ARG A 221 1.38 6.63 -13.09
N LEU A 222 2.06 5.54 -13.41
CA LEU A 222 3.30 5.62 -14.18
C LEU A 222 3.03 6.21 -15.57
N VAL A 223 1.98 5.74 -16.25
CA VAL A 223 1.61 6.23 -17.58
C VAL A 223 1.12 7.68 -17.52
N GLU A 224 0.37 8.05 -16.48
CA GLU A 224 -0.06 9.42 -16.24
C GLU A 224 1.14 10.37 -16.09
N HIS A 225 2.14 9.99 -15.28
CA HIS A 225 3.34 10.80 -15.02
C HIS A 225 4.37 10.78 -16.15
N ALA A 226 4.43 9.71 -16.95
CA ALA A 226 5.32 9.62 -18.12
C ALA A 226 4.82 10.43 -19.33
N GLY A 227 3.53 10.80 -19.35
CA GLY A 227 2.97 11.66 -20.39
C GLY A 227 3.36 13.14 -20.24
N ASN A 228 2.83 13.99 -21.13
CA ASN A 228 2.96 15.44 -20.96
C ASN A 228 2.13 15.89 -19.75
N THR A 229 2.81 16.19 -18.64
CA THR A 229 2.23 16.57 -17.34
C THR A 229 2.45 18.04 -16.98
N LYS A 230 3.05 18.84 -17.86
CA LYS A 230 3.25 20.27 -17.63
C LYS A 230 1.91 21.01 -17.69
N VAL A 231 1.28 21.18 -16.53
CA VAL A 231 0.01 21.89 -16.39
C VAL A 231 0.26 23.39 -16.32
N GLU A 232 0.10 24.07 -17.45
CA GLU A 232 0.06 25.54 -17.51
C GLU A 232 -1.40 26.03 -17.56
N LEU A 233 -1.93 26.40 -16.39
CA LEU A 233 -3.34 26.80 -16.23
C LEU A 233 -3.75 28.05 -17.05
N THR A 234 -2.79 28.81 -17.55
CA THR A 234 -2.97 30.05 -18.32
C THR A 234 -3.00 29.82 -19.84
N SER A 235 -2.57 28.66 -20.32
CA SER A 235 -2.43 28.38 -21.76
C SER A 235 -3.35 27.26 -22.21
N LEU A 236 -4.39 27.61 -22.97
CA LEU A 236 -5.33 26.64 -23.52
C LEU A 236 -4.65 25.65 -24.48
N ALA A 237 -3.61 26.09 -25.21
CA ALA A 237 -2.82 25.23 -26.08
C ALA A 237 -2.02 24.19 -25.29
N ALA A 238 -1.42 24.59 -24.16
CA ALA A 238 -0.71 23.68 -23.26
C ALA A 238 -1.67 22.69 -22.58
N LEU A 239 -2.83 23.15 -22.10
CA LEU A 239 -3.83 22.26 -21.51
C LEU A 239 -4.39 21.24 -22.53
N ARG A 240 -4.47 21.62 -23.81
CA ARG A 240 -4.90 20.68 -24.87
C ARG A 240 -3.84 19.64 -25.21
N SER A 241 -2.54 19.96 -25.06
CA SER A 241 -1.44 19.03 -25.32
C SER A 241 -1.13 18.10 -24.15
N LEU A 242 -1.84 18.23 -23.02
CA LEU A 242 -1.77 17.29 -21.90
C LEU A 242 -2.23 15.89 -22.32
N SER A 243 -1.70 14.88 -21.62
CA SER A 243 -2.13 13.49 -21.79
C SER A 243 -3.66 13.36 -21.65
N PRO A 244 -4.34 12.58 -22.50
CA PRO A 244 -5.78 12.32 -22.37
C PRO A 244 -6.20 11.85 -20.98
N LEU A 245 -5.30 11.17 -20.26
CA LEU A 245 -5.47 10.71 -18.88
C LEU A 245 -5.70 11.86 -17.90
N LEU A 246 -5.01 12.98 -18.07
CA LEU A 246 -5.18 14.20 -17.26
C LEU A 246 -6.39 15.02 -17.70
N ARG A 247 -6.82 14.89 -18.95
CA ARG A 247 -7.96 15.65 -19.50
C ARG A 247 -9.31 15.00 -19.21
N HIS A 248 -9.38 13.67 -19.14
CA HIS A 248 -10.64 12.96 -18.96
C HIS A 248 -10.74 12.41 -17.55
N GLU A 249 -11.60 13.03 -16.74
CA GLU A 249 -11.86 12.65 -15.35
C GLU A 249 -12.29 11.19 -15.17
N ALA A 250 -12.92 10.59 -16.18
CA ALA A 250 -13.34 9.19 -16.14
C ALA A 250 -12.17 8.24 -15.82
N PHE A 251 -10.96 8.51 -16.32
CA PHE A 251 -9.80 7.67 -16.05
C PHE A 251 -9.39 7.73 -14.56
N PHE A 252 -9.44 8.91 -13.95
CA PHE A 252 -9.21 9.07 -12.51
C PHE A 252 -10.22 8.25 -11.70
N TYR A 253 -11.52 8.32 -12.01
CA TYR A 253 -12.51 7.55 -11.26
C TYR A 253 -12.41 6.04 -11.48
N VAL A 254 -12.03 5.59 -12.68
CA VAL A 254 -11.86 4.15 -12.96
C VAL A 254 -10.59 3.60 -12.31
N PHE A 255 -9.44 4.23 -12.54
CA PHE A 255 -8.13 3.68 -12.18
C PHE A 255 -7.62 4.12 -10.81
N GLU A 256 -8.00 5.29 -10.30
CA GLU A 256 -7.68 5.68 -8.91
C GLU A 256 -8.80 5.29 -7.96
N ALA A 257 -10.01 5.81 -8.18
CA ALA A 257 -11.08 5.70 -7.19
C ALA A 257 -11.68 4.29 -7.09
N SER A 258 -12.06 3.70 -8.23
CA SER A 258 -12.76 2.42 -8.26
C SER A 258 -11.84 1.27 -7.86
N LEU A 259 -10.58 1.25 -8.30
CA LEU A 259 -9.62 0.22 -7.88
C LEU A 259 -9.41 0.22 -6.36
N MET A 260 -9.30 1.41 -5.74
CA MET A 260 -9.14 1.53 -4.29
C MET A 260 -10.42 1.23 -3.51
N LEU A 261 -11.59 1.56 -4.07
CA LEU A 261 -12.87 1.18 -3.48
C LEU A 261 -13.06 -0.33 -3.51
N LEU A 262 -12.77 -0.99 -4.64
CA LEU A 262 -12.79 -2.45 -4.76
C LEU A 262 -11.82 -3.10 -3.77
N ASN A 263 -10.62 -2.54 -3.61
CA ASN A 263 -9.67 -3.02 -2.62
C ASN A 263 -10.21 -2.86 -1.19
N SER A 264 -10.79 -1.71 -0.87
CA SER A 264 -11.39 -1.45 0.44
C SER A 264 -12.55 -2.42 0.75
N ALA A 265 -13.42 -2.68 -0.25
CA ALA A 265 -14.51 -3.63 -0.16
C ALA A 265 -14.01 -5.09 -0.02
N LEU A 266 -12.96 -5.47 -0.75
CA LEU A 266 -12.32 -6.78 -0.64
C LEU A 266 -11.92 -7.07 0.81
N TRP A 267 -11.26 -6.12 1.48
CA TRP A 267 -10.84 -6.28 2.88
C TRP A 267 -11.98 -6.22 3.89
N ASN A 268 -13.09 -5.55 3.58
CA ASN A 268 -14.32 -5.66 4.38
C ASN A 268 -14.91 -7.09 4.29
N VAL A 269 -14.92 -7.70 3.10
CA VAL A 269 -15.49 -9.05 2.92
C VAL A 269 -14.58 -10.12 3.52
N TRP A 270 -13.29 -10.05 3.19
CA TRP A 270 -12.27 -11.04 3.55
C TRP A 270 -11.38 -10.55 4.71
N HIS A 271 -12.04 -10.08 5.77
CA HIS A 271 -11.35 -9.53 6.93
C HIS A 271 -10.42 -10.57 7.60
N PRO A 272 -9.11 -10.29 7.78
CA PRO A 272 -8.13 -11.29 8.19
C PRO A 272 -8.32 -11.77 9.63
N GLY A 273 -8.97 -10.98 10.50
CA GLY A 273 -9.35 -11.44 11.84
C GLY A 273 -10.37 -12.59 11.88
N ARG A 274 -10.93 -13.00 10.73
CA ARG A 274 -11.75 -14.23 10.60
C ARG A 274 -10.89 -15.48 10.35
N PHE A 275 -9.67 -15.30 9.86
CA PHE A 275 -8.83 -16.36 9.33
C PHE A 275 -7.53 -16.52 10.13
N LEU A 276 -6.97 -15.43 10.63
CA LEU A 276 -5.72 -15.45 11.38
C LEU A 276 -5.98 -15.33 12.89
N PRO A 277 -5.20 -16.02 13.72
CA PRO A 277 -5.24 -15.84 15.17
C PRO A 277 -4.96 -14.39 15.57
N HIS A 278 -5.53 -13.98 16.70
CA HIS A 278 -5.29 -12.64 17.26
C HIS A 278 -3.82 -12.44 17.69
N ASP A 279 -3.17 -13.49 18.17
CA ASP A 279 -1.81 -13.46 18.70
C ASP A 279 -0.77 -13.83 17.62
N ASN A 280 0.44 -13.28 17.73
CA ASN A 280 1.58 -13.63 16.89
C ASN A 280 2.29 -14.92 17.36
N LEU A 281 1.95 -15.41 18.55
CA LEU A 281 2.51 -16.62 19.13
C LEU A 281 1.83 -17.91 18.65
N THR A 282 0.65 -17.81 18.04
CA THR A 282 -0.08 -18.98 17.51
C THR A 282 0.38 -19.28 16.08
N TYR A 283 0.79 -20.52 15.84
CA TYR A 283 1.21 -21.02 14.53
C TYR A 283 0.57 -22.38 14.23
N LEU A 284 0.45 -22.71 12.95
CA LEU A 284 -0.09 -23.99 12.50
C LEU A 284 0.96 -25.10 12.69
N ALA A 285 0.60 -26.20 13.34
CA ALA A 285 1.49 -27.35 13.50
C ALA A 285 1.92 -27.93 12.13
N ARG A 286 3.13 -28.49 12.06
CA ARG A 286 3.72 -28.98 10.80
C ARG A 286 3.02 -30.24 10.25
N ASP A 287 2.44 -31.02 11.13
CA ASP A 287 1.64 -32.21 10.84
C ASP A 287 0.19 -31.87 10.47
N GLY A 288 -0.21 -30.59 10.53
CA GLY A 288 -1.58 -30.15 10.29
C GLY A 288 -2.57 -30.53 11.39
N SER A 289 -2.11 -31.00 12.56
CA SER A 289 -2.95 -31.46 13.66
C SER A 289 -3.72 -30.34 14.38
N GLY A 290 -3.37 -29.07 14.13
CA GLY A 290 -4.08 -27.91 14.68
C GLY A 290 -3.18 -26.68 14.88
N GLU A 291 -3.68 -25.72 15.66
CA GLU A 291 -2.94 -24.53 16.05
C GLU A 291 -2.20 -24.75 17.37
N VAL A 292 -0.92 -24.38 17.41
CA VAL A 292 -0.05 -24.48 18.58
C VAL A 292 0.32 -23.06 19.03
N ARG A 293 0.16 -22.79 20.32
CA ARG A 293 0.58 -21.52 20.93
C ARG A 293 2.02 -21.66 21.42
N ARG A 294 2.90 -20.76 20.97
CA ARG A 294 4.27 -20.65 21.48
C ARG A 294 4.28 -20.04 22.89
N GLU A 295 5.23 -20.50 23.72
CA GLU A 295 5.54 -19.90 25.01
C GLU A 295 6.13 -18.48 24.85
N GLU A 296 5.62 -17.54 25.62
CA GLU A 296 6.03 -16.14 25.54
C GLU A 296 7.38 -15.95 26.25
N THR A 297 8.46 -15.80 25.50
CA THR A 297 9.75 -15.48 26.09
C THR A 297 9.77 -14.02 26.56
N PRO A 298 10.18 -13.70 27.80
CA PRO A 298 10.19 -12.33 28.33
C PRO A 298 11.05 -11.39 27.48
N ASP A 299 10.48 -10.30 26.96
CA ASP A 299 11.23 -9.31 26.18
C ASP A 299 11.99 -8.34 27.11
N GLY A 300 13.26 -8.67 27.37
CA GLY A 300 14.18 -7.89 28.21
C GLY A 300 14.66 -6.56 27.62
N ARG A 301 14.17 -6.13 26.44
CA ARG A 301 14.50 -4.81 25.86
C ARG A 301 13.88 -3.67 26.68
N THR A 302 14.61 -2.55 26.78
CA THR A 302 14.10 -1.32 27.37
C THR A 302 12.88 -0.79 26.61
N LEU A 303 12.02 -0.01 27.26
CA LEU A 303 10.84 0.59 26.61
C LEU A 303 11.25 1.44 25.40
N ALA A 304 12.36 2.19 25.50
CA ALA A 304 12.92 2.96 24.39
C ALA A 304 13.32 2.09 23.19
N ALA A 305 13.96 0.94 23.43
CA ALA A 305 14.31 -0.01 22.37
C ALA A 305 13.06 -0.65 21.73
N LYS A 306 12.00 -0.91 22.52
CA LYS A 306 10.72 -1.41 22.01
C LYS A 306 10.03 -0.39 21.10
N VAL A 307 9.94 0.87 21.54
CA VAL A 307 9.37 1.97 20.75
C VAL A 307 10.21 2.19 19.49
N GLY A 308 11.54 2.26 19.61
CA GLY A 308 12.43 2.41 18.46
C GLY A 308 12.30 1.29 17.43
N ASN A 309 12.09 0.04 17.87
CA ASN A 309 11.83 -1.07 16.96
C ASN A 309 10.51 -0.92 16.20
N VAL A 310 9.43 -0.44 16.86
CA VAL A 310 8.14 -0.22 16.20
C VAL A 310 8.21 0.94 15.21
N VAL A 311 8.81 2.07 15.60
CA VAL A 311 8.96 3.26 14.76
C VAL A 311 9.78 2.97 13.50
N THR A 312 10.78 2.09 13.61
CA THR A 312 11.62 1.67 12.48
C THR A 312 11.07 0.46 11.73
N LEU A 313 9.79 0.11 11.94
CA LEU A 313 9.12 -1.03 11.30
C LEU A 313 9.88 -2.36 11.49
N GLY A 314 10.64 -2.49 12.57
CA GLY A 314 11.43 -3.67 12.90
C GLY A 314 12.90 -3.63 12.44
N ALA A 315 13.35 -2.56 11.81
CA ALA A 315 14.72 -2.45 11.26
C ALA A 315 15.79 -2.28 12.34
N LEU A 316 15.55 -1.46 13.37
CA LEU A 316 16.51 -1.21 14.46
C LEU A 316 16.03 -1.83 15.78
N PHE A 317 16.96 -2.03 16.72
CA PHE A 317 16.69 -2.53 18.08
C PHE A 317 15.92 -3.87 18.13
N ARG A 318 16.19 -4.74 17.15
CA ARG A 318 15.53 -6.04 17.03
C ARG A 318 15.94 -6.96 18.19
N ARG A 319 15.04 -7.86 18.57
CA ARG A 319 15.33 -8.92 19.54
C ARG A 319 16.46 -9.82 19.01
N LYS A 320 17.49 -10.05 19.83
CA LYS A 320 18.68 -10.86 19.45
C LYS A 320 18.36 -12.34 19.25
N GLU A 321 17.38 -12.86 19.98
CA GLU A 321 16.92 -14.24 19.83
C GLU A 321 15.85 -14.31 18.73
N LEU A 322 16.21 -14.91 17.59
CA LEU A 322 15.24 -15.41 16.62
C LEU A 322 14.43 -16.51 17.33
N PRO A 323 13.08 -16.49 17.26
CA PRO A 323 12.28 -17.51 17.92
C PRO A 323 12.64 -18.91 17.40
N GLU A 324 12.66 -19.93 18.25
CA GLU A 324 13.17 -21.29 17.98
C GLU A 324 12.70 -21.94 16.66
N GLY A 325 11.51 -21.62 16.17
CA GLY A 325 11.02 -22.11 14.87
C GLY A 325 11.77 -21.56 13.64
N PHE A 326 12.50 -20.45 13.78
CA PHE A 326 13.45 -19.96 12.77
C PHE A 326 14.86 -20.54 12.96
N LEU A 327 15.25 -20.89 14.19
CA LEU A 327 16.51 -21.59 14.46
C LEU A 327 16.48 -23.03 13.93
N GLU A 328 15.31 -23.67 13.86
CA GLU A 328 15.16 -24.95 13.15
C GLU A 328 15.40 -24.81 11.64
N LEU A 329 15.06 -23.68 11.03
CA LEU A 329 15.30 -23.42 9.60
C LEU A 329 16.79 -23.21 9.31
N ASP A 330 17.52 -22.47 10.15
CA ASP A 330 18.99 -22.34 10.03
C ASP A 330 19.68 -23.69 10.26
N ARG A 331 19.32 -24.43 11.32
CA ARG A 331 19.88 -25.76 11.59
C ARG A 331 19.56 -26.80 10.51
N TYR A 332 18.47 -26.65 9.76
CA TYR A 332 18.16 -27.50 8.60
C TYR A 332 18.88 -27.07 7.32
N SER A 333 19.10 -25.77 7.10
CA SER A 333 19.90 -25.25 5.98
C SER A 333 21.34 -25.76 6.09
N GLU A 334 21.93 -25.69 7.28
CA GLU A 334 23.27 -26.24 7.57
C GLU A 334 23.32 -27.77 7.38
N ARG A 335 22.27 -28.51 7.76
CA ARG A 335 22.17 -29.96 7.52
C ARG A 335 21.97 -30.32 6.04
N GLY A 336 21.28 -29.47 5.28
CA GLY A 336 21.06 -29.62 3.84
C GLY A 336 22.32 -29.35 3.04
N GLU A 337 23.10 -28.33 3.41
CA GLU A 337 24.42 -28.04 2.84
C GLU A 337 25.46 -29.11 3.23
N SER A 338 25.45 -29.59 4.48
CA SER A 338 26.29 -30.70 4.91
C SER A 338 26.01 -31.99 4.12
N ARG A 339 24.73 -32.30 3.82
CA ARG A 339 24.38 -33.44 2.95
C ARG A 339 24.77 -33.24 1.49
N ARG A 340 24.76 -32.00 0.97
CA ARG A 340 25.22 -31.69 -0.39
C ARG A 340 26.75 -31.76 -0.51
N GLY A 341 27.48 -31.23 0.47
CA GLY A 341 28.95 -31.31 0.51
C GLY A 341 29.47 -32.74 0.66
N VAL A 342 28.74 -33.62 1.35
CA VAL A 342 29.08 -35.05 1.45
C VAL A 342 28.81 -35.81 0.15
N LEU A 343 27.85 -35.38 -0.68
CA LEU A 343 27.56 -35.99 -1.98
C LEU A 343 28.47 -35.48 -3.10
N GLU A 344 28.98 -34.25 -2.99
CA GLU A 344 29.91 -33.68 -3.97
C GLU A 344 31.39 -33.94 -3.65
N GLY A 345 31.74 -34.29 -2.41
CA GLY A 345 33.09 -34.68 -1.99
C GLY A 345 33.38 -36.20 -2.05
N GLY A 346 32.44 -36.99 -2.56
CA GLY A 346 32.51 -38.45 -2.65
C GLY A 346 32.49 -39.01 -4.08
N ALA A 347 32.85 -38.19 -5.07
CA ALA A 347 32.99 -38.60 -6.47
C ALA A 347 34.47 -38.56 -6.91
#